data_AF-A0A7K3QN73-F1
#
_entry.id   AF-A0A7K3QN73-F1
#
_cell.length_a   1.000
_cell.length_b   1.000
_cell.length_c   1.000
_cell.angle_alpha   90.00
_cell.angle_beta   90.00
_cell.angle_gamma   90.00
#
_symmetry.space_group_name_H-M   'P 1'
#
loop_
_entity.id
_entity.type
_entity.pdbx_description
1 polymer ?
#
loop_
_entity_poly.entity_id
_entity_poly.type
_entity_poly.pdbx_seq_one_letter_code
_entity_poly.pdbx_strand_id
1 'polypeptide(L)'
;PDPGATAAVRAAHQAAFGAARVTGWPASSATEDFPLLTGAGGHLHGRPGIRGAYWMLGSVGPTQWAAAPGTGPAEKFRGLPHNHSPRYLPSVRLTLDTGTAALVTAALAQLDPVAE
;
A
#
# COMPACT_ATOMS: atom_id res chain seq x y z
N PRO A 1 2.08 12.27 -2.92
CA PRO A 1 3.27 11.39 -2.81
C PRO A 1 4.42 11.91 -3.68
N ASP A 2 5.64 11.81 -3.18
CA ASP A 2 6.85 12.15 -3.93
C ASP A 2 7.10 11.11 -5.05
N PRO A 3 7.25 11.51 -6.33
CA PRO A 3 7.41 10.56 -7.44
C PRO A 3 8.64 9.66 -7.30
N GLY A 4 9.77 10.21 -6.86
CA GLY A 4 11.03 9.47 -6.70
C GLY A 4 10.95 8.41 -5.60
N ALA A 5 10.45 8.78 -4.42
CA ALA A 5 10.22 7.86 -3.31
C ALA A 5 9.24 6.76 -3.71
N THR A 6 8.16 7.13 -4.40
CA THR A 6 7.15 6.18 -4.87
C THR A 6 7.74 5.18 -5.86
N ALA A 7 8.56 5.63 -6.82
CA ALA A 7 9.22 4.76 -7.79
C ALA A 7 10.21 3.80 -7.12
N ALA A 8 11.04 4.29 -6.19
CA ALA A 8 12.00 3.48 -5.46
C ALA A 8 11.32 2.40 -4.61
N VAL A 9 10.29 2.78 -3.84
CA VAL A 9 9.50 1.83 -3.04
C VAL A 9 8.81 0.79 -3.93
N ARG A 10 8.22 1.22 -5.05
CA ARG A 10 7.60 0.31 -6.02
C ARG A 10 8.59 -0.70 -6.57
N ALA A 11 9.78 -0.26 -6.97
CA ALA A 11 10.83 -1.14 -7.50
C ALA A 11 11.29 -2.16 -6.44
N ALA A 12 11.49 -1.72 -5.19
CA ALA A 12 11.86 -2.61 -4.10
C ALA A 12 10.78 -3.66 -3.81
N HIS A 13 9.50 -3.27 -3.78
CA HIS A 13 8.38 -4.21 -3.65
C HIS A 13 8.30 -5.17 -4.83
N GLN A 14 8.54 -4.71 -6.07
CA GLN A 14 8.54 -5.58 -7.25
C GLN A 14 9.65 -6.63 -7.17
N ALA A 15 10.85 -6.26 -6.69
CA ALA A 15 11.94 -7.19 -6.46
C ALA A 15 11.62 -8.21 -5.36
N ALA A 16 11.00 -7.77 -4.25
CA ALA A 16 10.69 -8.63 -3.11
C ALA A 16 9.48 -9.56 -3.35
N PHE A 17 8.44 -9.09 -4.04
CA PHE A 17 7.15 -9.79 -4.13
C PHE A 17 6.80 -10.29 -5.53
N GLY A 18 7.56 -9.85 -6.55
CA GLY A 18 7.29 -10.08 -7.95
C GLY A 18 6.34 -9.03 -8.56
N ALA A 19 6.57 -8.67 -9.82
CA ALA A 19 5.82 -7.59 -10.50
C ALA A 19 4.31 -7.84 -10.57
N ALA A 20 3.87 -9.10 -10.64
CA ALA A 20 2.46 -9.47 -10.68
C ALA A 20 1.69 -9.14 -9.38
N ARG A 21 2.40 -9.00 -8.24
CA ARG A 21 1.81 -8.66 -6.94
C ARG A 21 1.88 -7.19 -6.57
N VAL A 22 2.50 -6.36 -7.42
CA VAL A 22 2.66 -4.91 -7.19
C VAL A 22 1.99 -4.16 -8.34
N THR A 23 0.69 -3.92 -8.20
CA THR A 23 -0.14 -3.33 -9.24
C THR A 23 -0.29 -1.81 -9.07
N GLY A 24 -0.97 -1.17 -10.00
CA GLY A 24 -1.54 0.15 -9.76
C GLY A 24 -2.78 0.04 -8.87
N TRP A 25 -3.11 1.14 -8.18
CA TRP A 25 -4.39 1.30 -7.51
C TRP A 25 -5.16 2.42 -8.21
N PRO A 26 -6.45 2.20 -8.58
CA PRO A 26 -7.24 3.24 -9.22
C PRO A 26 -7.53 4.38 -8.25
N ALA A 27 -7.85 5.55 -8.79
CA ALA A 27 -8.35 6.66 -7.99
C ALA A 27 -9.58 6.23 -7.18
N SER A 28 -9.68 6.73 -5.96
CA SER A 28 -10.74 6.44 -4.99
C SER A 28 -11.25 7.75 -4.41
N SER A 29 -12.49 7.76 -3.92
CA SER A 29 -13.05 8.87 -3.13
C SER A 29 -12.57 8.87 -1.68
N ALA A 30 -11.79 7.88 -1.26
CA ALA A 30 -11.15 7.85 0.04
C ALA A 30 -10.19 9.04 0.20
N THR A 31 -10.19 9.64 1.40
CA THR A 31 -9.33 10.75 1.78
C THR A 31 -8.45 10.35 2.94
N GLU A 32 -7.26 10.94 3.03
CA GLU A 32 -6.29 10.68 4.09
C GLU A 32 -5.59 11.99 4.47
N ASP A 33 -5.20 12.11 5.74
CA ASP A 33 -4.43 13.24 6.25
C ASP A 33 -2.90 13.00 6.18
N PHE A 34 -2.46 11.79 5.80
CA PHE A 34 -1.05 11.42 5.66
C PHE A 34 -0.16 12.46 4.96
N PRO A 35 -0.59 13.17 3.89
CA PRO A 35 0.22 14.23 3.30
C PRO A 35 0.66 15.34 4.27
N LEU A 36 -0.06 15.57 5.37
CA LEU A 36 0.31 16.51 6.43
C LEU A 36 1.57 16.08 7.22
N LEU A 37 2.04 14.85 7.05
CA LEU A 37 3.33 14.37 7.60
C LEU A 37 4.50 14.54 6.61
N THR A 38 4.23 15.05 5.41
CA THR A 38 5.20 15.24 4.33
C THR A 38 5.50 16.72 4.11
N GLY A 39 6.23 17.08 3.05
CA GLY A 39 6.45 18.48 2.67
C GLY A 39 5.19 19.34 2.58
N ALA A 40 4.03 18.76 2.25
CA ALA A 40 2.75 19.49 2.24
C ALA A 40 2.32 19.98 3.63
N GLY A 41 2.70 19.25 4.70
CA GLY A 41 2.53 19.65 6.09
C GLY A 41 3.65 20.51 6.64
N GLY A 42 4.60 20.96 5.80
CA GLY A 42 5.78 21.70 6.24
C GLY A 42 5.45 22.94 7.09
N HIS A 43 4.29 23.55 6.88
CA HIS A 43 3.79 24.68 7.70
C HIS A 43 3.40 24.28 9.14
N LEU A 44 3.06 23.02 9.39
CA LEU A 44 2.69 22.49 10.71
C LEU A 44 3.91 22.09 11.54
N HIS A 45 4.94 21.51 10.90
CA HIS A 45 6.07 20.89 11.59
C HIS A 45 7.45 21.44 11.20
N GLY A 46 7.53 22.45 10.33
CA GLY A 46 8.77 23.12 9.93
C GLY A 46 9.73 22.27 9.09
N ARG A 47 9.27 21.17 8.47
CA ARG A 47 10.11 20.25 7.66
C ARG A 47 9.59 20.09 6.23
N PRO A 48 9.76 21.08 5.35
CA PRO A 48 9.21 21.03 3.98
C PRO A 48 9.85 19.94 3.09
N GLY A 49 11.01 19.39 3.48
CA GLY A 49 11.74 18.40 2.69
C GLY A 49 11.33 16.94 2.85
N ILE A 50 10.30 16.62 3.65
CA ILE A 50 9.90 15.22 3.87
C ILE A 50 9.22 14.66 2.63
N ARG A 51 9.88 13.70 1.97
CA ARG A 51 9.34 12.93 0.83
C ARG A 51 8.48 11.79 1.36
N GLY A 52 7.22 11.72 0.91
CA GLY A 52 6.28 10.66 1.31
C GLY A 52 5.92 9.73 0.17
N ALA A 53 5.95 8.42 0.44
CA ALA A 53 5.34 7.38 -0.40
C ALA A 53 4.14 6.78 0.33
N TYR A 54 3.06 6.48 -0.40
CA TYR A 54 1.82 5.93 0.15
C TYR A 54 1.25 4.90 -0.84
N TRP A 55 0.74 3.78 -0.32
CA TRP A 55 0.25 2.67 -1.13
C TRP A 55 -0.88 1.93 -0.41
N MET A 56 -1.56 1.04 -1.15
CA MET A 56 -2.57 0.13 -0.61
C MET A 56 -1.98 -1.26 -0.38
N LEU A 57 -2.35 -1.89 0.74
CA LEU A 57 -1.98 -3.27 1.06
C LEU A 57 -3.17 -4.21 0.82
N GLY A 58 -2.96 -5.29 0.08
CA GLY A 58 -3.97 -6.34 -0.08
C GLY A 58 -4.17 -7.10 1.24
N SER A 59 -5.43 -7.29 1.64
CA SER A 59 -5.79 -7.96 2.89
C SER A 59 -6.61 -9.25 2.71
N VAL A 60 -6.93 -9.60 1.46
CA VAL A 60 -7.83 -10.71 1.13
C VAL A 60 -7.04 -11.99 0.92
N GLY A 61 -7.35 -13.02 1.71
CA GLY A 61 -6.71 -14.34 1.61
C GLY A 61 -7.32 -15.23 0.51
N PRO A 62 -6.65 -16.33 0.11
CA PRO A 62 -7.11 -17.23 -0.95
C PRO A 62 -8.52 -17.79 -0.72
N THR A 63 -8.84 -18.22 0.50
CA THR A 63 -10.17 -18.75 0.84
C THR A 63 -11.26 -17.68 0.71
N GLN A 64 -10.97 -16.45 1.13
CA GLN A 64 -11.90 -15.31 1.01
C GLN A 64 -12.12 -14.94 -0.45
N TRP A 65 -11.04 -14.92 -1.24
CA TRP A 65 -11.11 -14.67 -2.68
C TRP A 65 -11.88 -15.77 -3.43
N ALA A 66 -11.66 -17.03 -3.07
CA ALA A 66 -12.37 -18.17 -3.64
C ALA A 66 -13.88 -18.07 -3.37
N ALA A 67 -14.27 -17.70 -2.14
CA ALA A 67 -15.64 -17.53 -1.71
C ALA A 67 -16.32 -16.24 -2.19
N ALA A 68 -15.55 -15.25 -2.68
CA ALA A 68 -16.10 -14.00 -3.17
C ALA A 68 -17.05 -14.23 -4.36
N PRO A 69 -18.25 -13.62 -4.36
CA PRO A 69 -19.22 -13.80 -5.43
C PRO A 69 -18.76 -13.15 -6.73
N GLY A 70 -19.18 -13.70 -7.87
CA GLY A 70 -18.83 -13.18 -9.20
C GLY A 70 -17.97 -14.13 -10.01
N THR A 71 -17.97 -13.92 -11.32
CA THR A 71 -17.32 -14.78 -12.32
C THR A 71 -15.92 -14.30 -12.71
N GLY A 72 -15.64 -13.01 -12.49
CA GLY A 72 -14.35 -12.39 -12.80
C GLY A 72 -13.77 -11.57 -11.65
N PRO A 73 -12.48 -11.18 -11.73
CA PRO A 73 -11.79 -10.46 -10.65
C PRO A 73 -12.47 -9.16 -10.23
N ALA A 74 -13.02 -8.39 -11.18
CA ALA A 74 -13.67 -7.13 -10.87
C ALA A 74 -14.99 -7.32 -10.07
N GLU A 75 -15.78 -8.33 -10.42
CA GLU A 75 -17.01 -8.67 -9.70
C GLU A 75 -16.69 -9.19 -8.29
N LYS A 76 -15.73 -10.12 -8.19
CA LYS A 76 -15.22 -10.62 -6.92
C LYS A 76 -14.74 -9.51 -6.01
N PHE A 77 -13.95 -8.58 -6.56
CA PHE A 77 -13.44 -7.45 -5.80
C PHE A 77 -14.56 -6.56 -5.23
N ARG A 78 -15.60 -6.26 -6.01
CA ARG A 78 -16.77 -5.48 -5.55
C ARG A 78 -17.61 -6.20 -4.50
N GLY A 79 -17.62 -7.53 -4.51
CA GLY A 79 -18.38 -8.35 -3.57
C GLY A 79 -17.72 -8.55 -2.21
N LEU A 80 -16.44 -8.19 -2.07
CA LEU A 80 -15.69 -8.34 -0.81
C LEU A 80 -16.07 -7.24 0.19
N PRO A 81 -16.17 -7.57 1.50
CA PRO A 81 -16.32 -6.54 2.53
C PRO A 81 -15.15 -5.56 2.50
N HIS A 82 -15.45 -4.26 2.43
CA HIS A 82 -14.47 -3.18 2.40
C HIS A 82 -14.34 -2.49 3.77
N ASN A 83 -13.40 -1.54 3.88
CA ASN A 83 -13.24 -0.69 5.06
C ASN A 83 -14.61 -0.11 5.51
N HIS A 84 -14.80 -0.02 6.83
CA HIS A 84 -16.05 0.37 7.52
C HIS A 84 -17.21 -0.63 7.46
N SER A 85 -17.07 -1.77 6.78
CA SER A 85 -18.07 -2.85 6.87
C SER A 85 -17.99 -3.57 8.23
N PRO A 86 -19.11 -3.93 8.89
CA PRO A 86 -19.08 -4.81 10.06
C PRO A 86 -18.61 -6.24 9.74
N ARG A 87 -18.50 -6.58 8.45
CA ARG A 87 -17.98 -7.86 7.96
C ARG A 87 -16.52 -7.76 7.49
N TYR A 88 -15.88 -6.60 7.65
CA TYR A 88 -14.48 -6.42 7.26
C TYR A 88 -13.58 -7.31 8.12
N LEU A 89 -12.92 -8.27 7.48
CA LEU A 89 -12.06 -9.25 8.14
C LEU A 89 -10.84 -9.54 7.26
N PRO A 90 -9.71 -8.85 7.45
CA PRO A 90 -8.45 -9.20 6.80
C PRO A 90 -8.04 -10.64 7.05
N SER A 91 -7.38 -11.28 6.09
CA SER A 91 -6.63 -12.51 6.34
C SER A 91 -5.45 -12.19 7.25
N VAL A 92 -5.62 -12.39 8.56
CA VAL A 92 -4.72 -11.88 9.60
C VAL A 92 -3.26 -12.22 9.32
N ARG A 93 -2.94 -13.51 9.16
CA ARG A 93 -1.56 -13.96 8.97
C ARG A 93 -0.94 -13.41 7.68
N LEU A 94 -1.65 -13.52 6.56
CA LEU A 94 -1.16 -13.04 5.26
C LEU A 94 -0.98 -11.52 5.24
N THR A 95 -1.92 -10.78 5.83
CA THR A 95 -1.91 -9.32 5.85
C THR A 95 -0.77 -8.81 6.73
N LEU A 96 -0.58 -9.39 7.92
CA LEU A 96 0.51 -8.99 8.82
C LEU A 96 1.87 -9.32 8.22
N ASP A 97 2.09 -10.55 7.76
CA ASP A 97 3.37 -10.97 7.18
C ASP A 97 3.73 -10.10 5.95
N THR A 98 2.77 -9.89 5.04
CA THR A 98 3.00 -9.08 3.83
C THR A 98 3.17 -7.60 4.16
N GLY A 99 2.36 -7.07 5.07
CA GLY A 99 2.42 -5.66 5.47
C GLY A 99 3.74 -5.30 6.16
N THR A 100 4.18 -6.14 7.09
CA THR A 100 5.48 -5.97 7.75
C THR A 100 6.63 -6.06 6.74
N ALA A 101 6.61 -7.09 5.87
CA ALA A 101 7.63 -7.21 4.83
C ALA A 101 7.65 -5.99 3.89
N ALA A 102 6.49 -5.46 3.51
CA ALA A 102 6.38 -4.30 2.64
C ALA A 102 6.94 -3.02 3.30
N LEU A 103 6.64 -2.79 4.59
CA LEU A 103 7.17 -1.66 5.34
C LEU A 103 8.69 -1.75 5.49
N VAL A 104 9.21 -2.92 5.90
CA VAL A 104 10.67 -3.13 6.06
C VAL A 104 11.40 -2.97 4.73
N THR A 105 10.88 -3.57 3.66
CA THR A 105 11.46 -3.44 2.30
C THR A 105 11.49 -2.00 1.84
N ALA A 106 10.41 -1.25 2.05
CA ALA A 106 10.33 0.17 1.68
C ALA A 106 11.33 1.03 2.49
N ALA A 107 11.43 0.78 3.80
CA ALA A 107 12.35 1.49 4.67
C ALA A 107 13.81 1.23 4.28
N LEU A 108 14.19 -0.04 4.09
CA LEU A 108 15.54 -0.41 3.68
C LEU A 108 15.91 0.22 2.34
N ALA A 109 15.00 0.23 1.37
CA ALA A 109 15.23 0.88 0.06
C ALA A 109 15.38 2.40 0.12
N GLN A 110 15.05 3.06 1.25
CA GLN A 110 15.29 4.49 1.46
C GLN A 110 16.45 4.78 2.42
N LEU A 111 16.89 3.78 3.19
CA LEU A 111 18.02 3.87 4.12
C LEU A 111 19.32 3.36 3.49
N ASP A 112 19.25 2.56 2.43
CA ASP A 112 20.41 2.04 1.74
C ASP A 112 21.27 3.22 1.23
N PRO A 113 22.53 3.34 1.65
CA PRO A 113 23.39 4.44 1.26
C PRO A 113 23.85 4.21 -0.18
N VAL A 114 22.97 4.50 -1.14
CA VAL A 114 23.36 4.70 -2.54
C VAL A 114 22.93 6.11 -2.93
N ALA A 115 23.65 7.07 -2.37
CA ALA A 115 23.85 8.40 -2.94
C ALA A 115 25.14 8.95 -2.35
N GLU A 116 26.23 8.70 -3.08
CA GLU A 116 27.42 9.55 -3.09
C GLU A 116 27.04 10.98 -3.50
#